data_AF-A0A080LRG5-F1
#
_entry.id   AF-A0A080LRG5-F1
#
_cell.length_a   1.000
_cell.length_b   1.000
_cell.length_c   1.000
_cell.angle_alpha   90.00
_cell.angle_beta   90.00
_cell.angle_gamma   90.00
#
_symmetry.space_group_name_H-M   'P 1'
#
loop_
_entity.id
_entity.type
_entity.pdbx_description
1 polymer ?
#
loop_
_entity_poly.entity_id
_entity_poly.type
_entity_poly.pdbx_seq_one_letter_code
_entity_poly.pdbx_strand_id
1 'polypeptide(L)'
;MLQEAYANTDTAAYADLLLPATTWGEKEGTVTNSERCITHLTPALAPPGEARHDWQIAVDFARRLGARLDQPLTGKLFPYADAEAIFNEHRESTRGRDLDITGLSYALLDAAGPQQWPMPEGASRGRQRLYEDGVFATPGGRARFVQVEHQPTAESTDAARPLSLLSGRLRDQWHGMSRTGSVARLFNLDDEPLLSMHPDDLQQRGLVAGDLAQVDSARGDIVVRVKSDAGLNRGSAWLPMHWGSQFMNSAGVNALTTSARDPYSHQPELKHAAVAVNKAELPWQLVILRKAGVGELAALALLARARTLLGEFAFASVGLYGRDEPLVIFRAAHPQALPESRLQEIDSLFGLGDEAAAIVYVDQRRQISKRALAPEGKLIGVRLAGETQAEVWLKEVMADDTLDAELIRWAVAPIGKRPGKLPVRSRVVCKCADVTAAQIATDIASGATLAVLQEQRKCGTFCGSCLPELRQMISDQAQHASDAAVL
;
A
#
# COMPACT_ATOMS: atom_id res chain seq x y z
N MET A 1 -8.22 1.26 -23.71
CA MET A 1 -9.46 1.36 -22.91
C MET A 1 -9.17 0.83 -21.52
N LEU A 2 -9.52 1.59 -20.48
CA LEU A 2 -9.42 1.20 -19.08
C LEU A 2 -10.78 1.41 -18.41
N GLN A 3 -11.25 0.41 -17.68
CA GLN A 3 -12.42 0.48 -16.81
C GLN A 3 -11.93 0.49 -15.36
N GLU A 4 -12.19 1.58 -14.64
CA GLU A 4 -11.50 1.85 -13.38
C GLU A 4 -12.32 2.80 -12.49
N ALA A 5 -12.23 2.61 -11.18
CA ALA A 5 -12.90 3.42 -10.18
C ALA A 5 -12.04 4.61 -9.69
N TYR A 6 -10.74 4.57 -9.96
CA TYR A 6 -9.76 5.56 -9.51
C TYR A 6 -9.01 6.22 -10.67
N ALA A 7 -9.02 7.54 -10.75
CA ALA A 7 -8.37 8.26 -11.85
C ALA A 7 -6.82 8.20 -11.81
N ASN A 8 -6.23 7.96 -10.64
CA ASN A 8 -4.79 8.07 -10.41
C ASN A 8 -4.13 6.69 -10.29
N THR A 9 -4.33 5.82 -11.29
CA THR A 9 -3.61 4.54 -11.38
C THR A 9 -2.52 4.63 -12.43
N ASP A 10 -1.44 3.84 -12.28
CA ASP A 10 -0.35 3.83 -13.27
C ASP A 10 -0.86 3.47 -14.67
N THR A 11 -1.84 2.57 -14.77
CA THR A 11 -2.46 2.16 -16.05
C THR A 11 -3.28 3.28 -16.69
N ALA A 12 -3.89 4.18 -15.91
CA ALA A 12 -4.75 5.25 -16.45
C ALA A 12 -3.97 6.21 -17.36
N ALA A 13 -2.67 6.42 -17.09
CA ALA A 13 -1.80 7.25 -17.93
C ALA A 13 -1.60 6.70 -19.35
N TYR A 14 -1.85 5.39 -19.56
CA TYR A 14 -1.71 4.72 -20.85
C TYR A 14 -3.05 4.44 -21.54
N ALA A 15 -4.17 4.91 -20.97
CA ALA A 15 -5.49 4.65 -21.50
C ALA A 15 -5.95 5.76 -22.44
N ASP A 16 -6.28 5.43 -23.70
CA ASP A 16 -6.94 6.37 -24.63
C ASP A 16 -8.40 6.69 -24.24
N LEU A 17 -9.01 5.78 -23.47
CA LEU A 17 -10.39 5.87 -23.02
C LEU A 17 -10.49 5.32 -21.61
N LEU A 18 -10.93 6.15 -20.67
CA LEU A 18 -11.23 5.80 -19.29
C LEU A 18 -12.76 5.70 -19.11
N LEU A 19 -13.23 4.57 -18.60
CA LEU A 19 -14.64 4.32 -18.31
C LEU A 19 -14.83 4.23 -16.78
N PRO A 20 -15.55 5.17 -16.14
CA PRO A 20 -15.70 5.20 -14.70
C PRO A 20 -16.54 4.02 -14.21
N ALA A 21 -15.94 3.16 -13.39
CA ALA A 21 -16.58 2.00 -12.83
C ALA A 21 -16.93 2.20 -11.35
N THR A 22 -18.07 1.68 -10.93
CA THR A 22 -18.41 1.59 -9.49
C THR A 22 -17.41 0.73 -8.73
N THR A 23 -17.19 1.01 -7.44
CA THR A 23 -16.37 0.19 -6.53
C THR A 23 -17.22 -0.70 -5.61
N TRP A 24 -16.57 -1.48 -4.74
CA TRP A 24 -17.20 -2.51 -3.90
C TRP A 24 -18.43 -2.03 -3.10
N GLY A 25 -18.39 -0.83 -2.51
CA GLY A 25 -19.50 -0.30 -1.71
C GLY A 25 -20.67 0.29 -2.50
N GLU A 26 -20.57 0.33 -3.82
CA GLU A 26 -21.50 1.03 -4.71
C GLU A 26 -22.26 0.08 -5.64
N LYS A 27 -21.97 -1.22 -5.58
CA LYS A 27 -22.53 -2.23 -6.50
C LYS A 27 -23.07 -3.44 -5.75
N GLU A 28 -24.09 -4.04 -6.33
CA GLU A 28 -24.61 -5.34 -5.94
C GLU A 28 -23.81 -6.47 -6.63
N GLY A 29 -23.71 -7.63 -6.00
CA GLY A 29 -23.12 -8.82 -6.60
C GLY A 29 -22.73 -9.86 -5.57
N THR A 30 -21.94 -10.85 -5.98
CA THR A 30 -21.41 -11.87 -5.08
C THR A 30 -19.89 -11.84 -5.03
N VAL A 31 -19.33 -12.17 -3.86
CA VAL A 31 -17.89 -12.40 -3.67
C VAL A 31 -17.65 -13.74 -3.02
N THR A 32 -16.52 -14.37 -3.35
CA THR A 32 -16.10 -15.65 -2.75
C THR A 32 -14.80 -15.44 -1.98
N ASN A 33 -14.75 -15.90 -0.72
CA ASN A 33 -13.52 -15.85 0.08
C ASN A 33 -12.62 -17.09 -0.13
N SER A 34 -11.46 -17.14 0.54
CA SER A 34 -10.48 -18.22 0.37
C SER A 34 -10.94 -19.61 0.85
N GLU A 35 -12.00 -19.68 1.64
CA GLU A 35 -12.62 -20.93 2.08
C GLU A 35 -13.88 -21.27 1.27
N ARG A 36 -14.04 -20.67 0.07
CA ARG A 36 -15.12 -20.96 -0.88
C ARG A 36 -16.50 -20.44 -0.44
N CYS A 37 -16.56 -19.56 0.55
CA CYS A 37 -17.80 -18.99 1.03
C CYS A 37 -18.25 -17.82 0.15
N ILE A 38 -19.44 -17.94 -0.43
CA ILE A 38 -20.09 -16.97 -1.29
C ILE A 38 -20.99 -16.09 -0.44
N THR A 39 -20.80 -14.77 -0.56
CA THR A 39 -21.59 -13.75 0.13
C THR A 39 -22.28 -12.87 -0.91
N HIS A 40 -23.58 -12.62 -0.73
CA HIS A 40 -24.29 -11.58 -1.46
C HIS A 40 -23.97 -10.21 -0.86
N LEU A 41 -23.60 -9.25 -1.71
CA LEU A 41 -23.27 -7.89 -1.34
C LEU A 41 -24.35 -6.96 -1.86
N THR A 42 -24.86 -6.11 -0.97
CA THR A 42 -25.77 -5.03 -1.30
C THR A 42 -25.03 -3.68 -1.30
N PRO A 43 -25.41 -2.74 -2.17
CA PRO A 43 -24.76 -1.43 -2.24
C PRO A 43 -25.03 -0.64 -0.96
N ALA A 44 -23.97 -0.05 -0.39
CA ALA A 44 -24.06 0.84 0.77
C ALA A 44 -24.18 2.32 0.36
N LEU A 45 -23.74 2.66 -0.86
CA LEU A 45 -23.73 4.00 -1.42
C LEU A 45 -24.23 3.99 -2.86
N ALA A 46 -24.73 5.13 -3.33
CA ALA A 46 -25.04 5.32 -4.74
C ALA A 46 -23.74 5.45 -5.57
N PRO A 47 -23.75 5.00 -6.85
CA PRO A 47 -22.66 5.26 -7.78
C PRO A 47 -22.31 6.76 -7.87
N PRO A 48 -21.01 7.13 -7.81
CA PRO A 48 -20.61 8.53 -7.92
C PRO A 48 -20.69 9.02 -9.37
N GLY A 49 -21.33 10.17 -9.59
CA GLY A 49 -21.39 10.82 -10.89
C GLY A 49 -21.99 9.91 -11.97
N GLU A 50 -21.21 9.65 -13.03
CA GLU A 50 -21.60 8.79 -14.16
C GLU A 50 -21.02 7.37 -14.05
N ALA A 51 -20.49 6.97 -12.89
CA ALA A 51 -19.92 5.65 -12.70
C ALA A 51 -20.97 4.55 -12.90
N ARG A 52 -20.58 3.47 -13.59
CA ARG A 52 -21.47 2.34 -13.91
C ARG A 52 -20.90 1.03 -13.40
N HIS A 53 -21.74 0.02 -13.25
CA HIS A 53 -21.25 -1.33 -12.94
C HIS A 53 -20.46 -1.89 -14.12
N ASP A 54 -19.42 -2.66 -13.81
CA ASP A 54 -18.54 -3.26 -14.81
C ASP A 54 -19.31 -4.05 -15.88
N TRP A 55 -20.32 -4.81 -15.44
CA TRP A 55 -21.17 -5.60 -16.32
C TRP A 55 -22.04 -4.73 -17.24
N GLN A 56 -22.52 -3.56 -16.77
CA GLN A 56 -23.33 -2.65 -17.58
C GLN A 56 -22.50 -2.06 -18.72
N ILE A 57 -21.23 -1.71 -18.44
CA ILE A 57 -20.31 -1.19 -19.45
C ILE A 57 -20.06 -2.26 -20.53
N ALA A 58 -19.79 -3.51 -20.11
CA ALA A 58 -19.58 -4.62 -21.03
C ALA A 58 -20.83 -4.93 -21.89
N VAL A 59 -22.02 -4.98 -21.27
CA VAL A 59 -23.29 -5.22 -21.97
C VAL A 59 -23.59 -4.11 -22.98
N ASP A 60 -23.41 -2.85 -22.60
CA ASP A 60 -23.65 -1.72 -23.50
C ASP A 60 -22.69 -1.72 -24.69
N PHE A 61 -21.40 -1.98 -24.43
CA PHE A 61 -20.40 -2.12 -25.49
C PHE A 61 -20.80 -3.24 -26.46
N ALA A 62 -21.12 -4.42 -25.93
CA ALA A 62 -21.50 -5.57 -26.74
C ALA A 62 -22.77 -5.33 -27.55
N ARG A 63 -23.78 -4.68 -26.97
CA ARG A 63 -25.03 -4.31 -27.67
C ARG A 63 -24.78 -3.32 -28.81
N ARG A 64 -23.96 -2.30 -28.58
CA ARG A 64 -23.59 -1.31 -29.60
C ARG A 64 -22.76 -1.93 -30.72
N LEU A 65 -21.78 -2.78 -30.38
CA LEU A 65 -20.98 -3.50 -31.36
C LEU A 65 -21.83 -4.47 -32.19
N GLY A 66 -22.70 -5.24 -31.54
CA GLY A 66 -23.60 -6.17 -32.20
C GLY A 66 -24.54 -5.48 -33.20
N ALA A 67 -25.07 -4.31 -32.84
CA ALA A 67 -25.85 -3.49 -33.78
C ALA A 67 -25.03 -2.98 -34.97
N ARG A 68 -23.73 -2.64 -34.77
CA ARG A 68 -22.82 -2.22 -35.85
C ARG A 68 -22.41 -3.35 -36.77
N LEU A 69 -22.42 -4.58 -36.27
CA LEU A 69 -22.08 -5.79 -37.01
C LEU A 69 -23.30 -6.51 -37.59
N ASP A 70 -24.50 -5.92 -37.48
CA ASP A 70 -25.78 -6.54 -37.85
C ASP A 70 -25.96 -7.95 -37.26
N GLN A 71 -25.48 -8.16 -36.02
CA GLN A 71 -25.54 -9.46 -35.33
C GLN A 71 -26.94 -9.69 -34.74
N PRO A 72 -27.79 -10.57 -35.34
CA PRO A 72 -29.19 -10.74 -34.92
C PRO A 72 -29.35 -11.31 -33.51
N LEU A 73 -28.32 -11.98 -32.97
CA LEU A 73 -28.38 -12.61 -31.65
C LEU A 73 -28.00 -11.66 -30.50
N THR A 74 -27.63 -10.41 -30.78
CA THR A 74 -27.09 -9.48 -29.77
C THR A 74 -27.95 -9.37 -28.51
N GLY A 75 -29.27 -9.19 -28.66
CA GLY A 75 -30.19 -9.09 -27.52
C GLY A 75 -30.31 -10.38 -26.70
N LYS A 76 -30.11 -11.55 -27.34
CA LYS A 76 -30.12 -12.86 -26.68
C LYS A 76 -28.78 -13.20 -26.01
N LEU A 77 -27.67 -12.73 -26.58
CA LEU A 77 -26.32 -12.96 -26.05
C LEU A 77 -26.01 -12.08 -24.84
N PHE A 78 -26.65 -10.91 -24.73
CA PHE A 78 -26.47 -9.99 -23.60
C PHE A 78 -27.83 -9.53 -23.04
N PRO A 79 -28.65 -10.43 -22.47
CA PRO A 79 -30.01 -10.13 -22.01
C PRO A 79 -30.07 -9.55 -20.58
N TYR A 80 -28.92 -9.33 -19.94
CA TYR A 80 -28.85 -9.01 -18.51
C TYR A 80 -29.48 -7.66 -18.16
N ALA A 81 -30.35 -7.68 -17.13
CA ALA A 81 -31.01 -6.51 -16.56
C ALA A 81 -30.41 -6.08 -15.22
N ASP A 82 -29.84 -7.03 -14.47
CA ASP A 82 -29.26 -6.85 -13.14
C ASP A 82 -28.12 -7.88 -12.90
N ALA A 83 -27.48 -7.78 -11.73
CA ALA A 83 -26.41 -8.70 -11.34
C ALA A 83 -26.93 -10.12 -11.02
N GLU A 84 -28.17 -10.26 -10.55
CA GLU A 84 -28.76 -11.57 -10.23
C GLU A 84 -29.00 -12.40 -11.50
N ALA A 85 -29.42 -11.79 -12.61
CA ALA A 85 -29.55 -12.46 -13.90
C ALA A 85 -28.22 -13.07 -14.37
N ILE A 86 -27.11 -12.34 -14.16
CA ILE A 86 -25.75 -12.82 -14.47
C ILE A 86 -25.37 -13.96 -13.52
N PHE A 87 -25.65 -13.81 -12.22
CA PHE A 87 -25.41 -14.85 -11.22
C PHE A 87 -26.19 -16.14 -11.55
N ASN A 88 -27.44 -16.02 -11.99
CA ASN A 88 -28.29 -17.15 -12.36
C ASN A 88 -27.78 -17.87 -13.61
N GLU A 89 -27.27 -17.15 -14.62
CA GLU A 89 -26.61 -17.80 -15.74
C GLU A 89 -25.30 -18.47 -15.31
N HIS A 90 -24.49 -17.79 -14.48
CA HIS A 90 -23.25 -18.35 -13.96
C HIS A 90 -23.50 -19.62 -13.16
N ARG A 91 -24.46 -19.64 -12.22
CA ARG A 91 -24.72 -20.82 -11.38
C ARG A 91 -25.14 -22.02 -12.22
N GLU A 92 -25.96 -21.83 -13.25
CA GLU A 92 -26.36 -22.91 -14.16
C GLU A 92 -25.16 -23.46 -14.95
N SER A 93 -24.20 -22.61 -15.33
CA SER A 93 -22.97 -23.06 -15.99
C SER A 93 -22.10 -23.99 -15.13
N THR A 94 -22.32 -23.99 -13.81
CA THR A 94 -21.59 -24.83 -12.84
C THR A 94 -22.22 -26.20 -12.60
N ARG A 95 -23.41 -26.47 -13.15
CA ARG A 95 -24.15 -27.71 -12.92
C ARG A 95 -23.30 -28.94 -13.22
N GLY A 96 -23.23 -29.87 -12.26
CA GLY A 96 -22.46 -31.10 -12.36
C GLY A 96 -20.94 -30.92 -12.35
N ARG A 97 -20.42 -29.71 -12.11
CA ARG A 97 -18.99 -29.45 -11.89
C ARG A 97 -18.67 -29.49 -10.39
N ASP A 98 -17.39 -29.55 -10.05
CA ASP A 98 -16.94 -29.57 -8.65
C ASP A 98 -17.36 -28.32 -7.84
N LEU A 99 -17.53 -27.18 -8.54
CA LEU A 99 -18.02 -25.92 -7.97
C LEU A 99 -19.54 -25.93 -7.69
N ASP A 100 -20.33 -26.82 -8.31
CA ASP A 100 -21.80 -26.70 -8.47
C ASP A 100 -22.51 -25.87 -7.39
N ILE A 101 -22.99 -24.69 -7.81
CA ILE A 101 -23.71 -23.72 -6.97
C ILE A 101 -25.19 -23.57 -7.39
N THR A 102 -25.75 -24.54 -8.11
CA THR A 102 -27.14 -24.48 -8.59
C THR A 102 -28.18 -24.34 -7.48
N GLY A 103 -27.85 -24.74 -6.25
CA GLY A 103 -28.70 -24.56 -5.07
C GLY A 103 -28.68 -23.16 -4.47
N LEU A 104 -27.80 -22.26 -4.92
CA LEU A 104 -27.71 -20.90 -4.40
C LEU A 104 -28.65 -19.93 -5.13
N SER A 105 -29.21 -18.98 -4.40
CA SER A 105 -29.92 -17.80 -4.89
C SER A 105 -29.61 -16.62 -3.98
N TYR A 106 -29.86 -15.38 -4.44
CA TYR A 106 -29.66 -14.21 -3.58
C TYR A 106 -30.56 -14.27 -2.35
N ALA A 107 -31.84 -14.63 -2.53
CA ALA A 107 -32.76 -14.82 -1.42
C ALA A 107 -32.27 -15.83 -0.37
N LEU A 108 -31.61 -16.92 -0.80
CA LEU A 108 -31.02 -17.89 0.13
C LEU A 108 -29.81 -17.31 0.86
N LEU A 109 -28.92 -16.61 0.16
CA LEU A 109 -27.74 -15.97 0.76
C LEU A 109 -28.14 -14.88 1.76
N ASP A 110 -29.22 -14.15 1.50
CA ASP A 110 -29.72 -13.10 2.39
C ASP A 110 -30.41 -13.68 3.63
N ALA A 111 -31.19 -14.75 3.47
CA ALA A 111 -31.94 -15.37 4.56
C ALA A 111 -31.09 -16.29 5.45
N ALA A 112 -30.21 -17.09 4.85
CA ALA A 112 -29.39 -18.09 5.54
C ALA A 112 -27.94 -17.64 5.77
N GLY A 113 -27.55 -16.49 5.21
CA GLY A 113 -26.19 -15.99 5.26
C GLY A 113 -25.26 -16.66 4.23
N PRO A 114 -23.97 -16.29 4.24
CA PRO A 114 -22.96 -16.79 3.31
C PRO A 114 -22.87 -18.32 3.27
N GLN A 115 -22.68 -18.89 2.08
CA GLN A 115 -22.65 -20.35 1.87
C GLN A 115 -21.35 -20.80 1.20
N GLN A 116 -20.77 -21.91 1.66
CA GLN A 116 -19.61 -22.53 1.00
C GLN A 116 -20.03 -23.33 -0.22
N TRP A 117 -19.31 -23.20 -1.33
CA TRP A 117 -19.49 -24.12 -2.45
C TRP A 117 -18.70 -25.43 -2.26
N PRO A 118 -19.16 -26.56 -2.85
CA PRO A 118 -20.38 -26.71 -3.65
C PRO A 118 -21.66 -26.72 -2.82
N MET A 119 -22.73 -26.24 -3.42
CA MET A 119 -24.11 -26.31 -2.92
C MET A 119 -25.05 -26.54 -4.12
N PRO A 120 -25.14 -27.80 -4.62
CA PRO A 120 -26.00 -28.12 -5.75
C PRO A 120 -27.48 -28.03 -5.38
N GLU A 121 -28.34 -27.99 -6.40
CA GLU A 121 -29.79 -27.98 -6.24
C GLU A 121 -30.28 -29.14 -5.33
N GLY A 122 -31.13 -28.81 -4.35
CA GLY A 122 -31.61 -29.75 -3.34
C GLY A 122 -30.68 -29.96 -2.14
N ALA A 123 -29.45 -29.41 -2.14
CA ALA A 123 -28.59 -29.43 -0.96
C ALA A 123 -29.13 -28.45 0.11
N SER A 124 -29.11 -28.89 1.37
CA SER A 124 -29.55 -28.07 2.51
C SER A 124 -28.49 -27.08 3.00
N ARG A 125 -27.22 -27.32 2.70
CA ARG A 125 -26.08 -26.46 3.04
C ARG A 125 -24.88 -26.72 2.12
N GLY A 126 -24.01 -25.73 2.05
CA GLY A 126 -22.69 -25.84 1.43
C GLY A 126 -21.77 -26.88 2.05
N ARG A 127 -20.87 -27.49 1.27
CA ARG A 127 -19.86 -28.42 1.78
C ARG A 127 -18.63 -27.69 2.36
N GLN A 128 -18.39 -27.91 3.65
CA GLN A 128 -17.25 -27.32 4.36
C GLN A 128 -15.89 -27.86 3.88
N ARG A 129 -15.82 -29.16 3.58
CA ARG A 129 -14.61 -29.84 3.09
C ARG A 129 -14.92 -30.60 1.81
N LEU A 130 -13.95 -30.58 0.88
CA LEU A 130 -14.05 -31.30 -0.39
C LEU A 130 -13.37 -32.67 -0.30
N TYR A 131 -13.80 -33.60 -1.15
CA TYR A 131 -13.20 -34.91 -1.39
C TYR A 131 -13.10 -35.83 -0.16
N GLU A 132 -14.02 -35.69 0.81
CA GLU A 132 -14.11 -36.57 1.99
C GLU A 132 -14.48 -38.02 1.62
N ASP A 133 -15.10 -38.21 0.46
CA ASP A 133 -15.42 -39.49 -0.17
C ASP A 133 -14.24 -40.10 -0.95
N GLY A 134 -13.11 -39.40 -1.03
CA GLY A 134 -11.94 -39.81 -1.81
C GLY A 134 -12.11 -39.68 -3.31
N VAL A 135 -13.17 -39.02 -3.79
CA VAL A 135 -13.44 -38.79 -5.22
C VAL A 135 -12.95 -37.40 -5.60
N PHE A 136 -11.75 -37.32 -6.18
CA PHE A 136 -11.14 -36.07 -6.62
C PHE A 136 -11.69 -35.63 -7.99
N ALA A 137 -11.59 -34.33 -8.28
CA ALA A 137 -11.96 -33.74 -9.58
C ALA A 137 -10.98 -34.12 -10.73
N THR A 138 -10.78 -35.41 -10.94
CA THR A 138 -9.99 -35.98 -12.04
C THR A 138 -10.84 -37.03 -12.78
N PRO A 139 -10.56 -37.31 -14.07
CA PRO A 139 -11.33 -38.29 -14.85
C PRO A 139 -11.48 -39.68 -14.20
N GLY A 140 -10.55 -40.09 -13.33
CA GLY A 140 -10.58 -41.38 -12.63
C GLY A 140 -10.99 -41.29 -11.15
N GLY A 141 -11.38 -40.12 -10.65
CA GLY A 141 -11.76 -39.90 -9.26
C GLY A 141 -10.62 -40.02 -8.24
N ARG A 142 -9.38 -40.24 -8.68
CA ARG A 142 -8.22 -40.41 -7.79
C ARG A 142 -7.33 -39.18 -7.78
N ALA A 143 -6.68 -38.91 -6.65
CA ALA A 143 -5.61 -37.92 -6.58
C ALA A 143 -4.47 -38.30 -7.54
N ARG A 144 -3.88 -37.29 -8.19
CA ARG A 144 -2.75 -37.47 -9.10
C ARG A 144 -1.49 -36.99 -8.43
N PHE A 145 -0.56 -37.91 -8.18
CA PHE A 145 0.80 -37.55 -7.77
C PHE A 145 1.56 -37.03 -8.98
N VAL A 146 2.19 -35.88 -8.82
CA VAL A 146 3.04 -35.26 -9.84
C VAL A 146 4.45 -35.24 -9.28
N GLN A 147 5.38 -35.87 -9.98
CA GLN A 147 6.80 -35.76 -9.68
C GLN A 147 7.27 -34.39 -10.18
N VAL A 148 7.87 -33.60 -9.28
CA VAL A 148 8.43 -32.29 -9.60
C VAL A 148 9.94 -32.36 -9.38
N GLU A 149 10.69 -32.04 -10.42
CA GLU A 149 12.14 -31.85 -10.33
C GLU A 149 12.44 -30.38 -10.01
N HIS A 150 13.38 -30.15 -9.11
CA HIS A 150 13.80 -28.80 -8.77
C HIS A 150 14.44 -28.11 -9.98
N GLN A 151 13.95 -26.91 -10.30
CA GLN A 151 14.55 -26.01 -11.27
C GLN A 151 15.03 -24.74 -10.55
N PRO A 152 16.21 -24.21 -10.90
CA PRO A 152 16.65 -22.91 -10.39
C PRO A 152 15.71 -21.80 -10.89
N THR A 153 15.83 -20.62 -10.28
CA THR A 153 15.16 -19.40 -10.76
C THR A 153 15.52 -19.11 -12.21
N ALA A 154 14.58 -18.53 -12.97
CA ALA A 154 14.77 -18.21 -14.38
C ALA A 154 15.93 -17.24 -14.64
N GLU A 155 16.24 -16.41 -13.64
CA GLU A 155 17.43 -15.55 -13.59
C GLU A 155 18.30 -15.99 -12.41
N SER A 156 19.61 -16.04 -12.61
CA SER A 156 20.59 -16.32 -11.55
C SER A 156 21.40 -15.06 -11.24
N THR A 157 21.86 -14.94 -10.00
CA THR A 157 22.82 -13.89 -9.62
C THR A 157 24.17 -14.14 -10.28
N ASP A 158 24.91 -13.06 -10.54
CA ASP A 158 26.24 -13.10 -11.14
C ASP A 158 27.18 -12.08 -10.45
N ALA A 159 28.43 -11.99 -10.90
CA ALA A 159 29.39 -11.06 -10.31
C ALA A 159 29.01 -9.57 -10.50
N ALA A 160 28.24 -9.25 -11.55
CA ALA A 160 27.76 -7.90 -11.80
C ALA A 160 26.49 -7.57 -11.00
N ARG A 161 25.63 -8.57 -10.75
CA ARG A 161 24.36 -8.49 -10.02
C ARG A 161 24.30 -9.58 -8.94
N PRO A 162 25.04 -9.39 -7.84
CA PRO A 162 25.27 -10.45 -6.86
C PRO A 162 24.12 -10.63 -5.86
N LEU A 163 23.11 -9.75 -5.86
CA LEU A 163 22.02 -9.78 -4.87
C LEU A 163 20.73 -10.37 -5.47
N SER A 164 20.06 -11.21 -4.69
CA SER A 164 18.69 -11.67 -4.96
C SER A 164 17.69 -10.66 -4.41
N LEU A 165 17.04 -9.89 -5.30
CA LEU A 165 15.95 -8.99 -4.92
C LEU A 165 14.63 -9.76 -4.77
N LEU A 166 14.09 -9.74 -3.56
CA LEU A 166 12.79 -10.28 -3.21
C LEU A 166 11.73 -9.17 -3.26
N SER A 167 10.56 -9.49 -3.79
CA SER A 167 9.39 -8.60 -3.76
C SER A 167 8.27 -9.16 -2.86
N GLY A 168 7.61 -8.28 -2.13
CA GLY A 168 6.58 -8.66 -1.17
C GLY A 168 5.47 -7.63 -1.03
N ARG A 169 4.52 -7.92 -0.15
CA ARG A 169 3.46 -6.98 0.21
C ARG A 169 3.78 -6.27 1.50
N LEU A 170 3.46 -4.98 1.56
CA LEU A 170 3.25 -4.27 2.81
C LEU A 170 1.91 -4.71 3.38
N ARG A 171 1.84 -4.79 4.71
CA ARG A 171 0.62 -5.15 5.42
C ARG A 171 -0.53 -4.16 5.15
N ASP A 172 -0.20 -2.87 5.20
CA ASP A 172 -1.21 -1.80 5.21
C ASP A 172 -1.58 -1.30 3.81
N GLN A 173 -0.95 -1.83 2.76
CA GLN A 173 -1.18 -1.43 1.37
C GLN A 173 -1.73 -2.59 0.53
N TRP A 174 -2.61 -2.27 -0.41
CA TRP A 174 -3.25 -3.26 -1.28
C TRP A 174 -2.88 -3.02 -2.74
N HIS A 175 -2.13 -3.97 -3.32
CA HIS A 175 -1.67 -3.94 -4.73
C HIS A 175 -1.11 -2.57 -5.15
N GLY A 176 -1.51 -2.01 -6.29
CA GLY A 176 -1.03 -0.71 -6.79
C GLY A 176 -1.52 0.51 -6.00
N MET A 177 -2.11 0.30 -4.82
CA MET A 177 -2.53 1.37 -3.91
C MET A 177 -3.58 2.34 -4.49
N SER A 178 -4.35 1.95 -5.50
CA SER A 178 -5.42 2.80 -6.09
C SER A 178 -6.42 3.28 -5.02
N ARG A 179 -6.70 2.44 -4.02
CA ARG A 179 -7.54 2.76 -2.85
C ARG A 179 -6.73 3.03 -1.58
N THR A 180 -5.83 2.12 -1.19
CA THR A 180 -5.11 2.29 0.10
C THR A 180 -4.14 3.46 0.07
N GLY A 181 -3.66 3.84 -1.12
CA GLY A 181 -2.80 5.00 -1.33
C GLY A 181 -3.50 6.35 -1.23
N SER A 182 -4.84 6.37 -1.07
CA SER A 182 -5.61 7.59 -0.79
C SER A 182 -5.92 7.78 0.71
N VAL A 183 -5.44 6.88 1.58
CA VAL A 183 -5.80 6.87 3.00
C VAL A 183 -4.54 7.07 3.85
N ALA A 184 -4.37 8.28 4.41
CA ALA A 184 -3.14 8.70 5.06
C ALA A 184 -2.65 7.76 6.18
N ARG A 185 -3.56 7.28 7.04
CA ARG A 185 -3.23 6.37 8.14
C ARG A 185 -2.55 5.07 7.71
N LEU A 186 -2.75 4.64 6.46
CA LEU A 186 -2.16 3.41 5.93
C LEU A 186 -0.66 3.58 5.59
N PHE A 187 -0.17 4.82 5.47
CA PHE A 187 1.24 5.13 5.28
C PHE A 187 2.03 5.25 6.59
N ASN A 188 1.39 5.31 7.75
CA ASN A 188 2.06 5.63 9.03
C ASN A 188 3.14 4.61 9.50
N LEU A 189 3.38 3.51 8.78
CA LEU A 189 4.49 2.57 9.07
C LEU A 189 5.54 2.63 7.96
N ASP A 190 5.07 2.62 6.72
CA ASP A 190 5.90 2.70 5.53
C ASP A 190 5.39 3.87 4.68
N ASP A 191 6.02 5.04 4.84
CA ASP A 191 5.64 6.29 4.16
C ASP A 191 6.57 6.64 2.97
N GLU A 192 7.50 5.75 2.63
CA GLU A 192 8.37 5.85 1.46
C GLU A 192 8.83 4.44 0.98
N PRO A 193 9.26 4.29 -0.30
CA PRO A 193 9.89 3.06 -0.78
C PRO A 193 11.27 2.85 -0.14
N LEU A 194 11.42 1.75 0.61
CA LEU A 194 12.67 1.38 1.31
C LEU A 194 13.19 0.02 0.86
N LEU A 195 14.44 -0.02 0.38
CA LEU A 195 15.17 -1.25 0.12
C LEU A 195 15.75 -1.79 1.43
N SER A 196 15.29 -2.96 1.84
CA SER A 196 15.78 -3.63 3.04
C SER A 196 16.98 -4.50 2.68
N MET A 197 18.07 -4.39 3.45
CA MET A 197 19.29 -5.16 3.24
C MET A 197 19.91 -5.56 4.57
N HIS A 198 20.64 -6.68 4.58
CA HIS A 198 21.41 -7.09 5.74
C HIS A 198 22.50 -6.04 6.07
N PRO A 199 22.78 -5.73 7.36
CA PRO A 199 23.80 -4.76 7.77
C PRO A 199 25.16 -4.96 7.08
N ASP A 200 25.61 -6.20 6.94
CA ASP A 200 26.90 -6.50 6.30
C ASP A 200 26.91 -6.25 4.79
N ASP A 201 25.78 -6.47 4.10
CA ASP A 201 25.69 -6.17 2.65
C ASP A 201 25.74 -4.67 2.41
N LEU A 202 25.11 -3.88 3.30
CA LEU A 202 25.22 -2.42 3.32
C LEU A 202 26.66 -1.97 3.55
N GLN A 203 27.31 -2.52 4.58
CA GLN A 203 28.70 -2.18 4.92
C GLN A 203 29.66 -2.48 3.76
N GLN A 204 29.53 -3.65 3.11
CA GLN A 204 30.34 -4.02 1.96
C GLN A 204 30.18 -3.05 0.77
N ARG A 205 29.05 -2.34 0.69
CA ARG A 205 28.73 -1.36 -0.36
C ARG A 205 28.98 0.09 0.06
N GLY A 206 29.52 0.34 1.25
CA GLY A 206 29.73 1.69 1.78
C GLY A 206 28.42 2.45 2.02
N LEU A 207 27.33 1.72 2.28
CA LEU A 207 26.00 2.25 2.55
C LEU A 207 25.68 2.18 4.04
N VAL A 208 24.95 3.17 4.54
CA VAL A 208 24.28 3.13 5.84
C VAL A 208 22.78 3.34 5.69
N ALA A 209 22.00 2.91 6.67
CA ALA A 209 20.55 3.15 6.67
C ALA A 209 20.26 4.65 6.49
N GLY A 210 19.37 4.97 5.56
CA GLY A 210 19.06 6.34 5.17
C GLY A 210 19.76 6.82 3.89
N ASP A 211 20.83 6.15 3.44
CA ASP A 211 21.49 6.48 2.17
C ASP A 211 20.56 6.17 0.97
N LEU A 212 20.77 6.88 -0.13
CA LEU A 212 20.16 6.55 -1.42
C LEU A 212 21.05 5.55 -2.15
N ALA A 213 20.43 4.53 -2.73
CA ALA A 213 21.09 3.53 -3.54
C ALA A 213 20.40 3.38 -4.89
N GLN A 214 21.21 3.26 -5.94
CA GLN A 214 20.78 2.81 -7.25
C GLN A 214 20.72 1.29 -7.23
N VAL A 215 19.59 0.74 -7.67
CA VAL A 215 19.32 -0.68 -7.76
C VAL A 215 19.17 -1.03 -9.23
N ASP A 216 20.18 -1.71 -9.78
CA ASP A 216 20.28 -2.00 -11.20
C ASP A 216 19.94 -3.48 -11.47
N SER A 217 19.15 -3.72 -12.51
CA SER A 217 18.87 -5.06 -13.05
C SER A 217 19.26 -5.13 -14.53
N ALA A 218 19.08 -6.28 -15.18
CA ALA A 218 19.24 -6.38 -16.63
C ALA A 218 18.19 -5.58 -17.44
N ARG A 219 17.10 -5.13 -16.79
CA ARG A 219 15.92 -4.53 -17.45
C ARG A 219 15.78 -3.03 -17.23
N GLY A 220 16.46 -2.52 -16.21
CA GLY A 220 16.38 -1.12 -15.79
C GLY A 220 16.85 -0.96 -14.36
N ASP A 221 16.74 0.27 -13.88
CA ASP A 221 17.20 0.70 -12.58
C ASP A 221 16.15 1.54 -11.86
N ILE A 222 16.31 1.65 -10.54
CA ILE A 222 15.57 2.58 -9.70
C ILE A 222 16.51 3.16 -8.64
N VAL A 223 16.18 4.33 -8.12
CA VAL A 223 16.85 4.89 -6.94
C VAL A 223 15.88 4.86 -5.76
N VAL A 224 16.32 4.28 -4.65
CA VAL A 224 15.54 4.15 -3.41
C VAL A 224 16.41 4.32 -2.18
N ARG A 225 15.80 4.64 -1.05
CA ARG A 225 16.52 4.72 0.23
C ARG A 225 16.71 3.32 0.81
N VAL A 226 17.85 3.08 1.44
CA VAL A 226 18.16 1.79 2.08
C VAL A 226 17.78 1.80 3.56
N LYS A 227 17.31 0.66 4.06
CA LYS A 227 17.14 0.37 5.48
C LYS A 227 17.89 -0.91 5.86
N SER A 228 18.42 -0.93 7.07
CA SER A 228 19.10 -2.10 7.63
C SER A 228 18.08 -3.07 8.22
N ASP A 229 18.20 -4.35 7.88
CA ASP A 229 17.36 -5.43 8.40
C ASP A 229 18.20 -6.68 8.65
N ALA A 230 18.50 -6.97 9.92
CA ALA A 230 19.27 -8.14 10.33
C ALA A 230 18.48 -9.46 10.22
N GLY A 231 17.16 -9.39 9.98
CA GLY A 231 16.32 -10.56 9.71
C GLY A 231 16.42 -11.08 8.28
N LEU A 232 17.03 -10.32 7.36
CA LEU A 232 17.27 -10.76 5.99
C LEU A 232 18.54 -11.59 5.87
N ASN A 233 18.53 -12.59 4.99
CA ASN A 233 19.75 -13.32 4.64
C ASN A 233 20.72 -12.39 3.89
N ARG A 234 22.02 -12.52 4.20
CA ARG A 234 23.08 -11.90 3.38
C ARG A 234 22.95 -12.33 1.92
N GLY A 235 23.26 -11.43 1.00
CA GLY A 235 23.08 -11.66 -0.45
C GLY A 235 21.64 -11.49 -0.93
N SER A 236 20.71 -11.09 -0.06
CA SER A 236 19.31 -10.79 -0.41
C SER A 236 18.96 -9.35 -0.12
N ALA A 237 18.09 -8.79 -0.94
CA ALA A 237 17.46 -7.50 -0.69
C ALA A 237 15.94 -7.64 -0.78
N TRP A 238 15.18 -6.79 -0.10
CA TRP A 238 13.73 -6.82 -0.14
C TRP A 238 13.13 -5.44 -0.40
N LEU A 239 12.25 -5.34 -1.40
CA LEU A 239 11.53 -4.12 -1.74
C LEU A 239 10.03 -4.43 -1.94
N PRO A 240 9.11 -3.68 -1.31
CA PRO A 240 7.68 -3.95 -1.47
C PRO A 240 7.16 -3.60 -2.87
N MET A 241 6.22 -4.41 -3.36
CA MET A 241 5.66 -4.31 -4.71
C MET A 241 4.70 -3.14 -4.95
N HIS A 242 4.34 -2.42 -3.89
CA HIS A 242 3.27 -1.43 -3.94
C HIS A 242 3.66 -0.12 -4.59
N TRP A 243 4.93 0.25 -4.48
CA TRP A 243 5.44 1.54 -4.91
C TRP A 243 5.58 1.56 -6.43
N GLY A 244 4.81 2.41 -7.09
CA GLY A 244 4.84 2.65 -8.53
C GLY A 244 4.95 4.13 -8.85
N SER A 245 4.72 4.52 -10.11
CA SER A 245 4.96 5.89 -10.60
C SER A 245 4.04 6.95 -9.97
N GLN A 246 2.95 6.51 -9.32
CA GLN A 246 2.11 7.37 -8.48
C GLN A 246 2.76 7.82 -7.17
N PHE A 247 3.86 7.18 -6.73
CA PHE A 247 4.48 7.43 -5.42
C PHE A 247 5.99 7.60 -5.47
N MET A 248 6.62 7.30 -6.62
CA MET A 248 8.04 7.52 -6.83
C MET A 248 8.34 7.86 -8.29
N ASN A 249 9.54 8.37 -8.58
CA ASN A 249 9.96 8.80 -9.92
C ASN A 249 10.25 7.65 -10.91
N SER A 250 9.88 6.41 -10.58
CA SER A 250 10.09 5.23 -11.42
C SER A 250 8.86 4.31 -11.41
N ALA A 251 8.87 3.29 -12.26
CA ALA A 251 7.83 2.25 -12.30
C ALA A 251 7.89 1.28 -11.10
N GLY A 252 8.79 1.49 -10.14
CA GLY A 252 8.88 0.69 -8.91
C GLY A 252 9.59 -0.64 -9.08
N VAL A 253 9.44 -1.54 -8.10
CA VAL A 253 10.17 -2.82 -8.07
C VAL A 253 9.87 -3.69 -9.30
N ASN A 254 8.67 -3.60 -9.88
CA ASN A 254 8.29 -4.42 -11.03
C ASN A 254 9.15 -4.10 -12.26
N ALA A 255 9.72 -2.88 -12.36
CA ALA A 255 10.66 -2.51 -13.41
C ALA A 255 11.95 -3.37 -13.38
N LEU A 256 12.28 -3.92 -12.21
CA LEU A 256 13.45 -4.75 -12.00
C LEU A 256 13.16 -6.25 -12.21
N THR A 257 11.90 -6.66 -12.34
CA THR A 257 11.52 -8.10 -12.35
C THR A 257 11.52 -8.72 -13.75
N THR A 258 11.76 -10.03 -13.83
CA THR A 258 11.75 -10.79 -15.09
C THR A 258 10.34 -10.97 -15.66
N SER A 259 10.24 -11.13 -16.98
CA SER A 259 9.00 -11.53 -17.67
C SER A 259 8.83 -13.05 -17.77
N ALA A 260 9.75 -13.83 -17.17
CA ALA A 260 9.64 -15.28 -17.08
C ALA A 260 8.34 -15.70 -16.38
N ARG A 261 7.76 -16.78 -16.86
CA ARG A 261 6.50 -17.33 -16.37
C ARG A 261 6.53 -18.84 -16.36
N ASP A 262 5.82 -19.43 -15.42
CA ASP A 262 5.60 -20.87 -15.39
C ASP A 262 4.91 -21.34 -16.70
N PRO A 263 5.41 -22.37 -17.39
CA PRO A 263 4.85 -22.81 -18.67
C PRO A 263 3.44 -23.41 -18.56
N TYR A 264 3.00 -23.81 -17.37
CA TYR A 264 1.70 -24.45 -17.16
C TYR A 264 0.62 -23.45 -16.72
N SER A 265 0.91 -22.62 -15.72
CA SER A 265 -0.03 -21.67 -15.12
C SER A 265 0.10 -20.25 -15.67
N HIS A 266 1.18 -19.97 -16.41
CA HIS A 266 1.55 -18.62 -16.88
C HIS A 266 1.74 -17.59 -15.76
N GLN A 267 1.94 -18.04 -14.51
CA GLN A 267 2.25 -17.15 -13.39
C GLN A 267 3.67 -16.60 -13.52
N PRO A 268 3.88 -15.28 -13.35
CA PRO A 268 5.19 -14.66 -13.48
C PRO A 268 6.10 -14.95 -12.27
N GLU A 269 7.40 -15.06 -12.52
CA GLU A 269 8.43 -15.26 -11.48
C GLU A 269 8.79 -13.95 -10.77
N LEU A 270 7.86 -13.40 -9.98
CA LEU A 270 8.02 -12.08 -9.36
C LEU A 270 8.84 -12.09 -8.06
N LYS A 271 9.24 -13.26 -7.56
CA LYS A 271 9.89 -13.41 -6.24
C LYS A 271 11.40 -13.36 -6.28
N HIS A 272 11.98 -13.19 -7.46
CA HIS A 272 13.42 -13.08 -7.64
C HIS A 272 13.73 -12.11 -8.79
N ALA A 273 14.77 -11.30 -8.60
CA ALA A 273 15.49 -10.62 -9.66
C ALA A 273 16.96 -10.49 -9.23
N ALA A 274 17.89 -10.75 -10.15
CA ALA A 274 19.31 -10.48 -9.89
C ALA A 274 19.58 -8.98 -10.01
N VAL A 275 20.11 -8.36 -8.96
CA VAL A 275 20.40 -6.93 -8.93
C VAL A 275 21.79 -6.57 -8.42
N ALA A 276 22.28 -5.43 -8.87
CA ALA A 276 23.38 -4.69 -8.27
C ALA A 276 22.82 -3.57 -7.40
N VAL A 277 23.52 -3.23 -6.31
CA VAL A 277 23.13 -2.12 -5.44
C VAL A 277 24.37 -1.29 -5.20
N ASN A 278 24.32 -0.02 -5.62
CA ASN A 278 25.41 0.93 -5.54
C ASN A 278 24.94 2.22 -4.88
N LYS A 279 25.84 2.95 -4.22
CA LYS A 279 25.52 4.25 -3.64
C LYS A 279 25.15 5.25 -4.73
N ALA A 280 24.02 5.93 -4.56
CA ALA A 280 23.60 7.01 -5.44
C ALA A 280 24.11 8.36 -4.90
N GLU A 281 25.06 8.96 -5.60
CA GLU A 281 25.67 10.25 -5.23
C GLU A 281 24.73 11.41 -5.59
N LEU A 282 23.73 11.64 -4.75
CA LEU A 282 22.75 12.72 -4.86
C LEU A 282 22.85 13.63 -3.63
N PRO A 283 23.86 14.52 -3.58
CA PRO A 283 24.22 15.28 -2.37
C PRO A 283 23.19 16.35 -2.01
N TRP A 284 22.39 16.82 -2.98
CA TRP A 284 21.37 17.82 -2.73
C TRP A 284 20.01 17.14 -2.54
N GLN A 285 19.39 17.35 -1.39
CA GLN A 285 18.09 16.78 -1.05
C GLN A 285 17.04 17.85 -0.85
N LEU A 286 15.78 17.49 -1.08
CA LEU A 286 14.59 18.31 -0.88
C LEU A 286 13.56 17.49 -0.11
N VAL A 287 13.05 18.05 0.98
CA VAL A 287 11.92 17.49 1.72
C VAL A 287 10.86 18.57 1.89
N ILE A 288 9.61 18.24 1.59
CA ILE A 288 8.46 19.10 1.83
C ILE A 288 7.46 18.35 2.67
N LEU A 289 7.09 18.95 3.81
CA LEU A 289 6.03 18.49 4.70
C LEU A 289 4.91 19.52 4.65
N ARG A 290 3.70 19.12 4.28
CA ARG A 290 2.58 20.07 4.16
C ARG A 290 1.28 19.47 4.69
N LYS A 291 0.70 20.11 5.72
CA LYS A 291 -0.68 19.83 6.13
C LYS A 291 -1.63 20.22 5.02
N ALA A 292 -2.47 19.32 4.55
CA ALA A 292 -3.31 19.61 3.40
C ALA A 292 -4.58 20.43 3.72
N GLY A 293 -4.81 20.78 4.99
CA GLY A 293 -6.07 21.37 5.46
C GLY A 293 -6.96 20.31 6.11
N VAL A 294 -8.21 20.67 6.41
CA VAL A 294 -9.16 19.77 7.07
C VAL A 294 -9.71 18.75 6.06
N GLY A 295 -9.54 17.46 6.36
CA GLY A 295 -10.16 16.35 5.63
C GLY A 295 -9.31 15.71 4.53
N GLU A 296 -9.66 14.47 4.17
CA GLU A 296 -8.88 13.63 3.24
C GLU A 296 -8.82 14.20 1.81
N LEU A 297 -9.89 14.84 1.32
CA LEU A 297 -9.96 15.37 -0.05
C LEU A 297 -8.90 16.44 -0.34
N ALA A 298 -8.63 17.31 0.64
CA ALA A 298 -7.64 18.37 0.48
C ALA A 298 -6.22 17.78 0.33
N ALA A 299 -5.91 16.70 1.06
CA ALA A 299 -4.67 15.95 0.88
C ALA A 299 -4.56 15.28 -0.48
N LEU A 300 -5.64 14.71 -1.01
CA LEU A 300 -5.60 14.10 -2.33
C LEU A 300 -5.36 15.12 -3.45
N ALA A 301 -5.93 16.31 -3.34
CA ALA A 301 -5.67 17.39 -4.29
C ALA A 301 -4.22 17.88 -4.23
N LEU A 302 -3.65 18.02 -3.03
CA LEU A 302 -2.24 18.37 -2.87
C LEU A 302 -1.30 17.24 -3.32
N LEU A 303 -1.62 15.99 -3.01
CA LEU A 303 -0.88 14.80 -3.46
C LEU A 303 -0.84 14.72 -4.99
N ALA A 304 -1.96 14.96 -5.66
CA ALA A 304 -2.04 14.98 -7.12
C ALA A 304 -1.12 16.04 -7.73
N ARG A 305 -1.06 17.24 -7.14
CA ARG A 305 -0.10 18.29 -7.56
C ARG A 305 1.35 17.87 -7.29
N ALA A 306 1.64 17.32 -6.11
CA ALA A 306 2.99 16.90 -5.76
C ALA A 306 3.55 15.80 -6.70
N ARG A 307 2.68 14.90 -7.19
CA ARG A 307 3.06 13.86 -8.16
C ARG A 307 3.64 14.40 -9.46
N THR A 308 3.23 15.59 -9.90
CA THR A 308 3.74 16.18 -11.16
C THR A 308 5.23 16.49 -11.08
N LEU A 309 5.79 16.61 -9.87
CA LEU A 309 7.20 16.88 -9.63
C LEU A 309 8.07 15.62 -9.63
N LEU A 310 7.50 14.41 -9.55
CA LEU A 310 8.28 13.17 -9.37
C LEU A 310 9.33 12.99 -10.47
N GLY A 311 8.94 13.21 -11.73
CA GLY A 311 9.84 13.06 -12.89
C GLY A 311 10.94 14.11 -13.02
N GLU A 312 10.95 15.15 -12.20
CA GLU A 312 11.97 16.23 -12.26
C GLU A 312 13.26 15.88 -11.50
N PHE A 313 13.28 14.79 -10.73
CA PHE A 313 14.39 14.46 -9.84
C PHE A 313 14.98 13.07 -10.12
N ALA A 314 16.27 12.90 -9.79
CA ALA A 314 16.96 11.61 -9.89
C ALA A 314 16.46 10.59 -8.85
N PHE A 315 16.04 11.08 -7.69
CA PHE A 315 15.22 10.37 -6.73
C PHE A 315 14.04 11.25 -6.35
N ALA A 316 12.82 10.71 -6.38
CA ALA A 316 11.71 11.34 -5.68
C ALA A 316 10.71 10.30 -5.19
N SER A 317 10.07 10.62 -4.07
CA SER A 317 8.92 9.90 -3.54
C SER A 317 7.90 10.88 -2.97
N VAL A 318 6.63 10.48 -3.01
CA VAL A 318 5.54 11.24 -2.41
C VAL A 318 4.59 10.29 -1.69
N GLY A 319 4.12 10.72 -0.52
CA GLY A 319 3.24 9.93 0.32
C GLY A 319 2.35 10.79 1.21
N LEU A 320 1.55 10.10 2.00
CA LEU A 320 0.70 10.70 3.02
C LEU A 320 1.21 10.32 4.41
N TYR A 321 0.81 11.07 5.43
CA TYR A 321 1.06 10.68 6.83
C TYR A 321 0.03 11.35 7.75
N GLY A 322 -0.33 10.71 8.86
CA GLY A 322 -1.26 11.26 9.85
C GLY A 322 -2.69 10.75 9.69
N ARG A 323 -3.68 11.56 10.13
CA ARG A 323 -5.11 11.19 10.20
C ARG A 323 -6.02 12.34 9.77
N ASP A 324 -6.50 13.14 10.73
CA ASP A 324 -7.59 14.11 10.54
C ASP A 324 -7.12 15.33 9.74
N GLU A 325 -5.89 15.78 10.00
CA GLU A 325 -5.15 16.77 9.21
C GLU A 325 -3.93 16.09 8.56
N PRO A 326 -4.13 15.31 7.49
CA PRO A 326 -3.04 14.54 6.90
C PRO A 326 -1.97 15.45 6.27
N LEU A 327 -0.73 15.00 6.39
CA LEU A 327 0.43 15.55 5.71
C LEU A 327 0.55 14.95 4.32
N VAL A 328 0.88 15.77 3.33
CA VAL A 328 1.55 15.34 2.11
C VAL A 328 3.05 15.50 2.34
N ILE A 329 3.79 14.43 2.08
CA ILE A 329 5.25 14.40 2.23
C ILE A 329 5.85 14.16 0.86
N PHE A 330 6.71 15.07 0.42
CA PHE A 330 7.48 14.95 -0.79
C PHE A 330 8.97 14.90 -0.44
N ARG A 331 9.67 13.90 -0.94
CA ARG A 331 11.12 13.73 -0.76
C ARG A 331 11.74 13.64 -2.13
N ALA A 332 12.84 14.34 -2.35
CA ALA A 332 13.58 14.27 -3.58
C ALA A 332 15.07 14.47 -3.37
N ALA A 333 15.86 14.03 -4.35
CA ALA A 333 17.30 14.31 -4.41
C ALA A 333 17.74 14.54 -5.85
N HIS A 334 18.75 15.38 -5.99
CA HIS A 334 19.27 15.85 -7.26
C HIS A 334 20.80 15.96 -7.22
N PRO A 335 21.52 15.79 -8.34
CA PRO A 335 22.98 15.93 -8.37
C PRO A 335 23.47 17.34 -7.99
N GLN A 336 22.65 18.36 -8.24
CA GLN A 336 22.98 19.78 -8.04
C GLN A 336 21.83 20.52 -7.37
N ALA A 337 22.15 21.63 -6.71
CA ALA A 337 21.13 22.50 -6.14
C ALA A 337 20.23 23.11 -7.23
N LEU A 338 18.93 23.18 -6.95
CA LEU A 338 18.00 23.85 -7.84
C LEU A 338 18.15 25.38 -7.76
N PRO A 339 17.90 26.11 -8.87
CA PRO A 339 17.77 27.56 -8.83
C PRO A 339 16.68 28.00 -7.85
N GLU A 340 16.88 29.14 -7.18
CA GLU A 340 15.91 29.68 -6.23
C GLU A 340 14.52 29.91 -6.88
N SER A 341 14.47 30.31 -8.15
CA SER A 341 13.19 30.45 -8.88
C SER A 341 12.41 29.15 -8.96
N ARG A 342 13.08 28.01 -9.15
CA ARG A 342 12.44 26.69 -9.15
C ARG A 342 11.98 26.30 -7.75
N LEU A 343 12.74 26.64 -6.70
CA LEU A 343 12.29 26.44 -5.32
C LEU A 343 11.03 27.26 -5.01
N GLN A 344 10.94 28.50 -5.51
CA GLN A 344 9.75 29.35 -5.35
C GLN A 344 8.51 28.81 -6.10
N GLU A 345 8.70 28.24 -7.29
CA GLU A 345 7.63 27.58 -8.04
C GLU A 345 7.12 26.32 -7.31
N ILE A 346 8.04 25.52 -6.76
CA ILE A 346 7.68 24.37 -5.90
C ILE A 346 6.96 24.87 -4.64
N ASP A 347 7.46 25.92 -3.99
CA ASP A 347 6.81 26.52 -2.82
C ASP A 347 5.37 26.95 -3.15
N SER A 348 5.14 27.53 -4.32
CA SER A 348 3.79 27.91 -4.78
C SER A 348 2.88 26.69 -5.01
N LEU A 349 3.41 25.60 -5.57
CA LEU A 349 2.66 24.36 -5.76
C LEU A 349 2.16 23.77 -4.43
N PHE A 350 2.98 23.83 -3.38
CA PHE A 350 2.62 23.37 -2.03
C PHE A 350 1.89 24.43 -1.18
N GLY A 351 1.65 25.63 -1.72
CA GLY A 351 1.04 26.74 -0.99
C GLY A 351 1.89 27.23 0.18
N LEU A 352 3.21 27.30 -0.03
CA LEU A 352 4.22 27.81 0.89
C LEU A 352 4.68 29.23 0.56
N GLY A 353 4.22 29.83 -0.54
CA GLY A 353 4.70 31.13 -1.04
C GLY A 353 4.26 32.38 -0.28
N ASP A 354 3.49 32.25 0.82
CA ASP A 354 3.14 33.40 1.66
C ASP A 354 4.37 33.90 2.42
N GLU A 355 4.84 35.10 2.10
CA GLU A 355 6.02 35.72 2.73
C GLU A 355 5.73 36.23 4.14
N ALA A 356 4.49 36.61 4.45
CA ALA A 356 4.17 37.26 5.73
C ALA A 356 4.20 36.27 6.92
N ALA A 357 3.93 34.99 6.66
CA ALA A 357 3.91 33.92 7.66
C ALA A 357 5.11 32.96 7.54
N ALA A 358 6.09 33.27 6.69
CA ALA A 358 7.24 32.40 6.43
C ALA A 358 8.45 32.75 7.31
N ILE A 359 9.05 31.71 7.86
CA ILE A 359 10.39 31.74 8.45
C ILE A 359 11.34 31.15 7.41
N VAL A 360 12.30 31.95 6.96
CA VAL A 360 13.23 31.59 5.87
C VAL A 360 14.66 31.54 6.40
N TYR A 361 15.40 30.49 6.01
CA TYR A 361 16.83 30.36 6.24
C TYR A 361 17.54 30.00 4.94
N VAL A 362 18.53 30.79 4.56
CA VAL A 362 19.31 30.59 3.32
C VAL A 362 20.79 30.65 3.64
N ASP A 363 21.54 29.64 3.18
CA ASP A 363 23.00 29.62 3.13
C ASP A 363 23.43 29.26 1.71
N GLN A 364 23.74 30.29 0.93
CA GLN A 364 24.16 30.13 -0.47
C GLN A 364 25.49 29.37 -0.59
N ARG A 365 26.40 29.47 0.37
CA ARG A 365 27.70 28.76 0.30
C ARG A 365 27.51 27.26 0.45
N ARG A 366 26.58 26.88 1.32
CA ARG A 366 26.23 25.46 1.58
C ARG A 366 25.09 24.95 0.70
N GLN A 367 24.54 25.80 -0.18
CA GLN A 367 23.40 25.48 -1.04
C GLN A 367 22.17 25.02 -0.24
N ILE A 368 21.95 25.64 0.93
CA ILE A 368 20.83 25.37 1.81
C ILE A 368 19.79 26.46 1.65
N SER A 369 18.53 26.07 1.48
CA SER A 369 17.38 26.98 1.47
C SER A 369 16.24 26.28 2.20
N LYS A 370 15.76 26.86 3.29
CA LYS A 370 14.71 26.28 4.13
C LYS A 370 13.62 27.30 4.36
N ARG A 371 12.38 26.83 4.40
CA ARG A 371 11.19 27.65 4.59
C ARG A 371 10.21 26.93 5.50
N ALA A 372 9.67 27.62 6.50
CA ALA A 372 8.61 27.11 7.35
C ALA A 372 7.45 28.10 7.36
N LEU A 373 6.23 27.62 7.12
CA LEU A 373 5.01 28.41 7.08
C LEU A 373 4.19 28.13 8.35
N ALA A 374 4.01 29.15 9.18
CA ALA A 374 3.37 29.02 10.48
C ALA A 374 2.36 30.16 10.78
N PRO A 375 1.23 30.24 10.04
CA PRO A 375 0.20 31.23 10.32
C PRO A 375 -0.36 31.00 11.73
N GLU A 376 -0.59 32.10 12.45
CA GLU A 376 -1.14 32.09 13.81
C GLU A 376 -0.37 31.18 14.80
N GLY A 377 0.93 30.97 14.55
CA GLY A 377 1.76 30.12 15.41
C GLY A 377 1.48 28.62 15.27
N LYS A 378 0.79 28.16 14.22
CA LYS A 378 0.61 26.73 13.88
C LYS A 378 1.43 26.37 12.65
N LEU A 379 2.37 25.44 12.80
CA LEU A 379 3.22 25.00 11.69
C LEU A 379 2.43 24.15 10.70
N ILE A 380 2.15 24.69 9.51
CA ILE A 380 1.34 24.01 8.48
C ILE A 380 2.18 23.50 7.30
N GLY A 381 3.43 23.95 7.16
CA GLY A 381 4.27 23.59 6.04
C GLY A 381 5.76 23.84 6.29
N VAL A 382 6.62 22.95 5.78
CA VAL A 382 8.07 23.11 5.80
C VAL A 382 8.65 22.61 4.47
N ARG A 383 9.57 23.39 3.89
CA ARG A 383 10.51 22.97 2.85
C ARG A 383 11.93 22.97 3.41
N LEU A 384 12.62 21.85 3.28
CA LEU A 384 14.03 21.66 3.61
C LEU A 384 14.79 21.35 2.33
N ALA A 385 15.63 22.27 1.83
CA ALA A 385 16.48 22.03 0.67
C ALA A 385 17.97 22.11 1.01
N GLY A 386 18.76 21.18 0.47
CA GLY A 386 20.18 20.98 0.75
C GLY A 386 20.44 20.20 2.03
N GLU A 387 19.78 20.58 3.14
CA GLU A 387 19.95 19.94 4.45
C GLU A 387 18.57 19.56 5.02
N THR A 388 18.37 18.26 5.31
CA THR A 388 17.05 17.65 5.55
C THR A 388 16.94 16.91 6.90
N GLN A 389 17.93 16.99 7.81
CA GLN A 389 17.93 16.24 9.07
C GLN A 389 16.67 16.46 9.91
N ALA A 390 16.06 17.64 9.83
CA ALA A 390 14.87 17.97 10.60
C ALA A 390 13.61 17.22 10.16
N GLU A 391 13.62 16.53 9.00
CA GLU A 391 12.47 15.82 8.45
C GLU A 391 11.75 14.94 9.47
N VAL A 392 12.50 14.01 10.10
CA VAL A 392 11.90 12.92 10.88
C VAL A 392 11.05 13.46 12.02
N TRP A 393 11.61 14.38 12.81
CA TRP A 393 10.88 14.94 13.93
C TRP A 393 9.83 15.95 13.48
N LEU A 394 10.06 16.73 12.41
CA LEU A 394 9.05 17.66 11.90
C LEU A 394 7.79 16.94 11.41
N LYS A 395 7.96 15.81 10.73
CA LYS A 395 6.85 14.94 10.30
C LYS A 395 5.97 14.55 11.49
N GLU A 396 6.58 14.10 12.59
CA GLU A 396 5.87 13.67 13.79
C GLU A 396 5.12 14.83 14.45
N VAL A 397 5.80 15.96 14.70
CA VAL A 397 5.18 17.08 15.44
C VAL A 397 4.08 17.77 14.65
N MET A 398 4.23 17.85 13.32
CA MET A 398 3.20 18.44 12.46
C MET A 398 1.97 17.53 12.44
N ALA A 399 2.14 16.21 12.34
CA ALA A 399 1.01 15.28 12.32
C ALA A 399 0.20 15.28 13.62
N ASP A 400 0.87 15.45 14.76
CA ASP A 400 0.23 15.41 16.08
C ASP A 400 -0.17 16.82 16.60
N ASP A 401 0.15 17.89 15.87
CA ASP A 401 -0.05 19.30 16.28
C ASP A 401 0.60 19.67 17.63
N THR A 402 1.74 19.05 17.95
CA THR A 402 2.37 19.15 19.27
C THR A 402 3.51 20.15 19.35
N LEU A 403 3.74 20.95 18.31
CA LEU A 403 4.85 21.89 18.29
C LEU A 403 4.46 23.21 18.96
N ASP A 404 5.07 23.50 20.11
CA ASP A 404 4.93 24.80 20.77
C ASP A 404 5.34 25.94 19.84
N ALA A 405 4.57 27.02 19.83
CA ALA A 405 4.82 28.19 18.99
C ALA A 405 6.26 28.73 19.15
N GLU A 406 6.81 28.68 20.37
CA GLU A 406 8.18 29.12 20.66
C GLU A 406 9.26 28.25 20.00
N LEU A 407 8.93 26.99 19.68
CA LEU A 407 9.86 26.03 19.08
C LEU A 407 9.78 26.00 17.55
N ILE A 408 8.84 26.71 16.92
CA ILE A 408 8.69 26.78 15.46
C ILE A 408 9.93 27.30 14.76
N ARG A 409 10.67 28.23 15.39
CA ARG A 409 11.95 28.74 14.85
C ARG A 409 12.98 27.65 14.57
N TRP A 410 12.87 26.50 15.24
CA TRP A 410 13.77 25.37 15.03
C TRP A 410 13.42 24.52 13.80
N ALA A 411 12.26 24.75 13.16
CA ALA A 411 11.87 24.03 11.95
C ALA A 411 12.85 24.24 10.79
N VAL A 412 13.58 25.37 10.77
CA VAL A 412 14.61 25.66 9.77
C VAL A 412 16.05 25.41 10.29
N ALA A 413 16.21 24.97 11.55
CA ALA A 413 17.52 24.68 12.10
C ALA A 413 18.08 23.34 11.58
N PRO A 414 19.42 23.18 11.44
CA PRO A 414 20.04 21.94 11.01
C PRO A 414 20.15 20.95 12.18
N ILE A 415 19.01 20.51 12.71
CA ILE A 415 18.95 19.58 13.84
C ILE A 415 18.13 18.34 13.49
N GLY A 416 18.74 17.17 13.62
CA GLY A 416 18.07 15.88 13.43
C GLY A 416 17.21 15.43 14.62
N LYS A 417 17.36 16.08 15.77
CA LYS A 417 16.58 15.79 16.98
C LYS A 417 15.72 16.99 17.32
N ARG A 418 14.46 16.73 17.70
CA ARG A 418 13.55 17.76 18.18
C ARG A 418 14.16 18.51 19.38
N PRO A 419 14.07 19.85 19.43
CA PRO A 419 14.46 20.62 20.59
C PRO A 419 13.40 20.52 21.70
N GLY A 420 13.86 20.43 22.95
CA GLY A 420 12.99 20.25 24.13
C GLY A 420 12.87 18.80 24.59
N LYS A 421 12.17 18.58 25.71
CA LYS A 421 11.86 17.25 26.22
C LYS A 421 10.44 16.89 25.81
N LEU A 422 10.25 15.87 24.98
CA LEU A 422 8.96 15.19 24.89
C LEU A 422 9.04 13.76 25.42
N PRO A 423 7.91 13.22 25.90
CA PRO A 423 7.78 11.79 26.08
C PRO A 423 8.08 11.09 24.76
N VAL A 424 8.99 10.12 24.80
CA VAL A 424 9.28 9.23 23.68
C VAL A 424 7.97 8.57 23.26
N ARG A 425 7.57 8.77 22.00
CA ARG A 425 6.35 8.13 21.49
C ARG A 425 6.58 6.63 21.47
N SER A 426 5.62 5.91 22.04
CA SER A 426 5.60 4.47 21.90
C SER A 426 5.15 4.06 20.50
N ARG A 427 5.83 3.06 19.93
CA ARG A 427 5.45 2.43 18.66
C ARG A 427 3.97 2.04 18.66
N VAL A 428 3.25 2.28 17.57
CA VAL A 428 1.87 1.80 17.37
C VAL A 428 1.89 0.29 17.10
N VAL A 429 1.14 -0.48 17.88
CA VAL A 429 1.01 -1.95 17.75
C VAL A 429 -0.24 -2.31 16.97
N CYS A 430 -1.40 -1.74 17.33
CA CYS A 430 -2.63 -1.93 16.58
C CYS A 430 -3.01 -0.66 15.84
N LYS A 431 -2.82 -0.66 14.52
CA LYS A 431 -3.18 0.51 13.70
C LYS A 431 -4.67 0.69 13.44
N CYS A 432 -5.42 -0.41 13.31
CA CYS A 432 -6.86 -0.32 13.04
C CYS A 432 -7.60 0.46 14.14
N ALA A 433 -7.17 0.29 15.38
CA ALA A 433 -7.77 0.93 16.55
C ALA A 433 -6.88 2.02 17.18
N ASP A 434 -5.75 2.32 16.54
CA ASP A 434 -4.68 3.18 17.05
C ASP A 434 -4.27 2.96 18.51
N VAL A 435 -3.62 1.84 18.75
CA VAL A 435 -3.16 1.48 20.09
C VAL A 435 -1.65 1.32 20.07
N THR A 436 -0.98 2.11 20.90
CA THR A 436 0.47 2.10 21.10
C THR A 436 0.93 1.01 22.06
N ALA A 437 2.20 0.60 21.92
CA ALA A 437 2.81 -0.40 22.78
C ALA A 437 2.79 0.04 24.25
N ALA A 438 2.90 1.35 24.54
CA ALA A 438 2.81 1.90 25.90
C ALA A 438 1.39 1.83 26.45
N GLN A 439 0.36 2.13 25.65
CA GLN A 439 -1.04 1.93 26.08
C GLN A 439 -1.27 0.46 26.41
N ILE A 440 -0.82 -0.45 25.53
CA ILE A 440 -0.95 -1.89 25.74
C ILE A 440 -0.16 -2.34 26.98
N ALA A 441 1.08 -1.90 27.15
CA ALA A 441 1.91 -2.23 28.30
C ALA A 441 1.31 -1.70 29.61
N THR A 442 0.70 -0.51 29.58
CA THR A 442 -0.01 0.07 30.74
C THR A 442 -1.24 -0.77 31.10
N ASP A 443 -2.05 -1.13 30.10
CA ASP A 443 -3.23 -1.96 30.30
C ASP A 443 -2.82 -3.38 30.78
N ILE A 444 -1.77 -3.99 30.21
CA ILE A 444 -1.21 -5.28 30.64
C ILE A 444 -0.65 -5.22 32.07
N ALA A 445 0.08 -4.16 32.42
CA ALA A 445 0.61 -3.97 33.78
C ALA A 445 -0.50 -3.84 34.84
N SER A 446 -1.69 -3.41 34.44
CA SER A 446 -2.91 -3.40 35.28
C SER A 446 -3.71 -4.70 35.23
N GLY A 447 -3.18 -5.75 34.60
CA GLY A 447 -3.77 -7.09 34.57
C GLY A 447 -4.66 -7.38 33.36
N ALA A 448 -4.64 -6.56 32.30
CA ALA A 448 -5.44 -6.80 31.12
C ALA A 448 -5.03 -8.09 30.39
N THR A 449 -6.00 -8.96 30.11
CA THR A 449 -5.85 -10.09 29.20
C THR A 449 -6.08 -9.64 27.74
N LEU A 450 -5.80 -10.51 26.77
CA LEU A 450 -6.07 -10.21 25.35
C LEU A 450 -7.53 -9.82 25.10
N ALA A 451 -8.48 -10.48 25.78
CA ALA A 451 -9.90 -10.18 25.67
C ALA A 451 -10.24 -8.77 26.18
N VAL A 452 -9.63 -8.36 27.31
CA VAL A 452 -9.82 -7.02 27.89
C VAL A 452 -9.23 -5.94 26.97
N LEU A 453 -8.06 -6.17 26.39
CA LEU A 453 -7.48 -5.26 25.40
C LEU A 453 -8.37 -5.11 24.16
N GLN A 454 -8.90 -6.23 23.65
CA GLN A 454 -9.84 -6.24 22.52
C GLN A 454 -11.14 -5.49 22.84
N GLU A 455 -11.65 -5.59 24.06
CA GLU A 455 -12.86 -4.90 24.47
C GLU A 455 -12.63 -3.38 24.62
N GLN A 456 -11.61 -2.98 25.39
CA GLN A 456 -11.34 -1.59 25.76
C GLN A 456 -10.77 -0.78 24.61
N ARG A 457 -9.81 -1.35 23.88
CA ARG A 457 -9.03 -0.64 22.87
C ARG A 457 -9.38 -1.04 21.45
N LYS A 458 -10.24 -2.05 21.26
CA LYS A 458 -10.59 -2.62 19.94
C LYS A 458 -9.37 -3.13 19.14
N CYS A 459 -8.21 -3.30 19.78
CA CYS A 459 -7.05 -3.83 19.10
C CYS A 459 -7.21 -5.32 18.82
N GLY A 460 -6.90 -5.76 17.61
CA GLY A 460 -7.01 -7.18 17.23
C GLY A 460 -8.42 -7.65 16.91
N THR A 461 -9.43 -6.78 16.87
CA THR A 461 -10.82 -7.12 16.47
C THR A 461 -11.13 -6.77 15.01
N PHE A 462 -10.28 -5.98 14.36
CA PHE A 462 -10.43 -5.60 12.96
C PHE A 462 -9.68 -6.58 12.05
N CYS A 463 -8.46 -6.23 11.61
CA CYS A 463 -7.69 -7.09 10.71
C CYS A 463 -6.93 -8.24 11.41
N GLY A 464 -6.90 -8.27 12.75
CA GLY A 464 -6.18 -9.28 13.53
C GLY A 464 -4.64 -9.25 13.43
N SER A 465 -4.04 -8.36 12.63
CA SER A 465 -2.59 -8.39 12.35
C SER A 465 -1.70 -8.10 13.56
N CYS A 466 -2.21 -7.36 14.55
CA CYS A 466 -1.48 -7.09 15.78
C CYS A 466 -1.57 -8.25 16.78
N LEU A 467 -2.40 -9.28 16.54
CA LEU A 467 -2.61 -10.39 17.49
C LEU A 467 -1.32 -11.16 17.85
N PRO A 468 -0.41 -11.49 16.91
CA PRO A 468 0.84 -12.15 17.27
C PRO A 468 1.68 -11.31 18.24
N GLU A 469 1.80 -10.01 17.96
CA GLU A 469 2.56 -9.09 18.81
C GLU A 469 1.87 -8.85 20.16
N LEU A 470 0.54 -8.68 20.19
CA LEU A 470 -0.24 -8.57 21.43
C LEU A 470 -0.04 -9.80 22.31
N ARG A 471 -0.06 -11.01 21.73
CA ARG A 471 0.19 -12.26 22.45
C ARG A 471 1.62 -12.32 22.98
N GLN A 472 2.60 -11.90 22.19
CA GLN A 472 3.99 -11.82 22.62
C GLN A 472 4.15 -10.88 23.83
N MET A 473 3.62 -9.65 23.74
CA MET A 473 3.70 -8.67 24.82
C MET A 473 3.05 -9.15 26.12
N ILE A 474 1.92 -9.87 26.03
CA ILE A 474 1.26 -10.49 27.20
C ILE A 474 2.12 -11.62 27.79
N SER A 475 2.71 -12.46 26.93
CA SER A 475 3.57 -13.58 27.35
C SER A 475 4.83 -13.09 28.04
N ASP A 476 5.49 -12.06 27.49
CA ASP A 476 6.72 -11.48 28.04
C ASP A 476 6.49 -10.93 29.46
N GLN A 477 5.33 -10.30 29.69
CA GLN A 477 4.98 -9.80 31.03
C GLN A 477 4.72 -10.95 32.03
N ALA A 478 4.04 -12.02 31.60
CA ALA A 478 3.78 -13.18 32.46
C ALA A 478 5.10 -13.86 32.89
N GLN A 479 6.07 -13.91 31.99
CA GLN A 479 7.42 -14.43 32.26
C GLN A 479 8.18 -13.53 33.24
N HIS A 480 8.14 -12.21 33.05
CA HIS A 480 8.74 -11.25 33.98
C HIS A 480 8.12 -11.26 35.39
N ALA A 481 6.80 -11.45 35.50
CA ALA A 481 6.12 -11.58 36.80
C ALA A 481 6.46 -12.91 37.51
N SER A 482 6.69 -13.98 36.75
CA SER A 482 7.20 -15.26 37.25
C SER A 482 8.60 -15.12 37.84
N ASP A 483 9.52 -14.49 37.10
CA ASP A 483 10.92 -14.37 37.51
C ASP A 483 11.09 -13.41 38.70
N ALA A 484 10.24 -12.39 38.82
CA ALA A 484 10.21 -11.47 39.96
C ALA A 484 9.60 -12.08 41.23
N ALA A 485 8.86 -13.19 41.14
CA ALA A 485 8.29 -13.90 42.28
C ALA A 485 9.20 -15.01 42.83
N VAL A 486 10.29 -15.32 42.12
CA VAL A 486 11.30 -16.34 42.48
C VAL A 486 12.56 -15.72 43.13
N LEU A 487 12.67 -14.38 43.12
CA LEU A 487 13.64 -13.58 43.89
C LEU A 487 12.97 -13.04 45.16
#